data_AF-I4CDY1-F1
#
_entry.id   AF-I4CDY1-F1
#
_cell.length_a   1.000
_cell.length_b   1.000
_cell.length_c   1.000
_cell.angle_alpha   90.00
_cell.angle_beta   90.00
_cell.angle_gamma   90.00
#
_symmetry.space_group_name_H-M   'P 1'
#
loop_
_entity.id
_entity.type
_entity.pdbx_description
1 polymer ?
#
loop_
_entity_poly.entity_id
_entity_poly.type
_entity_poly.pdbx_seq_one_letter_code
_entity_poly.pdbx_strand_id
1 'polypeptide(L)' 'MGQIARVVVPGCPHLITQRGNRRQQTFFCVEDYRVYVDMISEFVEEETEPNRKGEVSYA' A
#
# COMPACT_ATOMS: atom_id res chain seq x y z
N MET A 1 1.37 26.95 -7.06
CA MET A 1 2.07 25.72 -7.49
C MET A 1 1.01 24.64 -7.67
N GLY A 2 0.80 24.12 -8.89
CA GLY A 2 -0.28 23.17 -9.18
C GLY A 2 0.11 21.75 -8.76
N GLN A 3 -0.77 21.05 -8.03
CA GLN A 3 -0.59 19.63 -7.77
C GLN A 3 -0.93 18.86 -9.05
N ILE A 4 -0.06 17.94 -9.45
CA ILE A 4 -0.40 16.98 -10.52
C ILE A 4 -1.40 16.00 -9.92
N ALA A 5 -2.56 15.86 -10.55
CA ALA A 5 -3.55 14.87 -10.14
C ALA A 5 -2.94 13.45 -10.25
N ARG A 6 -3.22 12.60 -9.26
CA ARG A 6 -2.81 11.20 -9.32
C ARG A 6 -3.67 10.49 -10.37
N VAL A 7 -3.03 9.71 -11.25
CA VAL A 7 -3.73 8.79 -12.15
C VAL A 7 -4.01 7.51 -11.38
N VAL A 8 -5.28 7.11 -11.32
CA VAL A 8 -5.71 5.85 -10.72
C VAL A 8 -6.19 4.93 -11.84
N VAL A 9 -5.55 3.78 -11.98
CA VAL A 9 -5.91 2.74 -12.96
C VAL A 9 -6.45 1.54 -12.18
N PRO A 10 -7.76 1.22 -12.29
CA PRO A 10 -8.34 0.06 -11.62
C PRO A 10 -7.67 -1.27 -12.03
N GLY A 11 -7.58 -2.22 -11.10
CA GLY A 11 -7.03 -3.56 -11.35
C GLY A 11 -5.52 -3.63 -11.62
N CYS A 12 -4.81 -2.50 -11.57
CA CYS A 12 -3.35 -2.45 -11.72
C CYS A 12 -2.70 -2.18 -10.36
N PRO A 13 -1.64 -2.93 -9.97
CA PRO A 13 -0.90 -2.62 -8.75
C PRO A 13 -0.30 -1.20 -8.78
N HIS A 14 -0.48 -0.45 -7.71
CA HIS A 14 0.14 0.88 -7.55
C HIS A 14 1.31 0.79 -6.57
N LEU A 15 2.47 1.34 -6.96
CA LEU A 15 3.60 1.47 -6.04
C LEU A 15 3.31 2.59 -5.03
N ILE A 16 3.22 2.22 -3.75
CA ILE A 16 3.02 3.15 -2.65
C ILE A 16 4.35 3.28 -1.88
N THR A 17 4.79 4.52 -1.65
CA THR A 17 5.99 4.81 -0.84
C THR A 17 5.62 5.71 0.32
N GLN A 18 5.92 5.29 1.56
CA GLN A 18 5.72 6.09 2.76
C GLN A 18 6.98 6.87 3.11
N ARG A 19 6.87 8.19 3.30
CA ARG A 19 7.98 9.07 3.68
C ARG A 19 7.64 9.84 4.96
N GLY A 20 8.54 9.79 5.94
CA GLY A 20 8.42 10.62 7.14
C GLY A 20 8.45 12.11 6.83
N ASN A 21 7.76 12.89 7.67
CA ASN A 21 7.70 14.34 7.55
C ASN A 21 9.13 14.93 7.51
N ARG A 22 9.39 15.85 6.58
CA ARG A 22 10.72 16.44 6.35
C ARG A 22 11.85 15.41 6.11
N ARG A 23 11.55 14.25 5.51
CA ARG A 23 12.52 13.13 5.31
C ARG A 23 12.98 12.48 6.61
N GLN A 24 12.26 12.68 7.71
CA GLN A 24 12.55 11.94 8.94
C GLN A 24 12.27 10.45 8.73
N GLN A 25 12.77 9.65 9.66
CA GLN A 25 12.51 8.22 9.70
C GLN A 25 11.01 7.96 9.80
N THR A 26 10.50 7.03 8.99
CA THR A 26 9.07 6.73 8.90
C THR A 26 8.59 5.90 10.09
N PHE A 27 9.40 4.93 10.54
CA PHE A 27 9.08 4.00 11.61
C PHE A 27 10.25 3.96 12.59
N PHE A 28 10.00 4.10 13.89
CA PHE A 28 11.06 4.14 14.91
C PHE A 28 11.40 2.75 15.43
N CYS A 29 10.47 1.81 15.31
CA CYS A 29 10.70 0.38 15.54
C CYS A 29 9.91 -0.48 14.53
N VAL A 30 10.08 -1.80 14.62
CA VAL A 30 9.41 -2.76 13.72
C VAL A 30 7.90 -2.81 14.03
N GLU A 31 7.51 -2.60 15.28
CA GLU A 31 6.12 -2.61 15.72
C GLU A 31 5.32 -1.48 15.06
N ASP A 32 5.90 -0.28 14.90
CA ASP A 32 5.26 0.83 14.18
C ASP A 32 4.89 0.43 12.74
N TYR A 33 5.79 -0.31 12.08
CA TYR A 33 5.55 -0.80 10.72
C TYR A 33 4.43 -1.85 10.69
N ARG A 34 4.37 -2.75 11.68
CA ARG A 34 3.32 -3.77 11.76
C ARG A 34 1.94 -3.14 11.96
N VAL A 35 1.84 -2.19 12.90
CA VAL A 35 0.60 -1.43 13.12
C VAL A 35 0.17 -0.68 11.86
N TYR A 36 1.13 -0.11 11.12
CA TYR A 36 0.83 0.54 9.85
C TYR A 36 0.27 -0.44 8.81
N VAL A 37 0.87 -1.63 8.66
CA VAL A 37 0.37 -2.66 7.73
C VAL A 37 -1.03 -3.13 8.14
N ASP A 38 -1.26 -3.37 9.42
CA ASP A 38 -2.58 -3.79 9.93
C ASP A 38 -3.64 -2.73 9.62
N MET A 39 -3.32 -1.45 9.87
CA MET A 39 -4.22 -0.33 9.57
C MET A 39 -4.49 -0.21 8.06
N ILE A 40 -3.48 -0.33 7.20
CA ILE A 40 -3.68 -0.27 5.74
C ILE A 40 -4.54 -1.44 5.26
N SER A 41 -4.40 -2.61 5.85
CA SER A 41 -5.16 -3.81 5.48
C SER A 41 -6.67 -3.62 5.66
N GLU A 42 -7.11 -2.78 6.60
CA GLU A 42 -8.54 -2.43 6.78
C GLU A 42 -9.13 -1.66 5.59
N PHE A 43 -8.30 -0.99 4.79
CA PHE A 43 -8.72 -0.16 3.66
C PHE A 43 -8.41 -0.77 2.30
N VAL A 44 -7.85 -1.98 2.26
CA VAL A 44 -7.63 -2.71 1.01
C VAL A 44 -8.91 -3.47 0.68
N GLU A 45 -9.57 -3.09 -0.42
CA GLU A 45 -10.59 -3.94 -1.03
C GLU A 45 -9.89 -5.13 -1.69
N GLU A 46 -10.28 -6.34 -1.28
CA GLU A 46 -9.75 -7.57 -1.82
C GLU A 46 -10.29 -7.79 -3.24
N GLU A 47 -9.61 -7.23 -4.24
CA GLU A 47 -9.79 -7.60 -5.65
C GLU A 47 -9.15 -8.97 -5.89
N THR A 48 -9.82 -10.03 -5.43
CA THR A 48 -9.46 -11.42 -5.70
C THR A 48 -9.89 -11.78 -7.11
N GLU A 49 -9.04 -11.49 -8.09
CA GLU A 49 -9.11 -12.24 -9.35
C GLU A 49 -8.50 -13.63 -9.09
N PRO A 50 -9.28 -14.72 -9.25
CA PRO A 50 -8.75 -16.05 -9.04
C PRO A 50 -7.66 -16.32 -10.08
N ASN A 51 -6.43 -16.45 -9.60
CA ASN A 51 -5.38 -17.11 -10.36
C ASN A 51 -5.94 -18.46 -10.85
N ARG A 52 -5.63 -18.88 -12.10
CA ARG A 52 -6.04 -20.18 -12.67
C ARG A 52 -5.68 -21.40 -11.79
N LYS A 53 -4.92 -21.19 -10.70
CA LYS A 53 -4.52 -22.18 -9.70
C LYS A 53 -5.02 -21.93 -8.27
N GLY A 54 -5.80 -20.88 -8.01
CA GLY A 54 -6.34 -20.59 -6.66
C GLY A 54 -5.29 -20.17 -5.62
N GLU A 55 -4.09 -19.76 -6.03
CA GLU A 55 -3.06 -19.25 -5.13
C GLU A 55 -3.14 -17.72 -5.07
N VAL A 56 -3.48 -17.20 -3.88
CA VAL A 56 -3.42 -15.78 -3.56
C VAL A 56 -1.96 -15.40 -3.38
N SER A 57 -1.39 -14.73 -4.38
CA SER A 57 -0.01 -14.26 -4.36
C SER A 57 0.02 -12.83 -3.85
N TYR A 58 0.38 -12.65 -2.58
CA TYR A 58 0.86 -11.36 -2.09
C TYR A 58 2.37 -11.31 -2.34
N ALA A 59 2.80 -10.53 -3.34
CA ALA A 59 4.18 -10.11 -3.48
C ALA A 59 4.27 -8.62 -3.19
#